data_AF-A0A535WWK4-F1
#
_entry.id   AF-A0A535WWK4-F1
#
_cell.length_a   1.000
_cell.length_b   1.000
_cell.length_c   1.000
_cell.angle_alpha   90.00
_cell.angle_beta   90.00
_cell.angle_gamma   90.00
#
_symmetry.space_group_name_H-M   'P 1'
#
loop_
_entity.id
_entity.type
_entity.pdbx_description
1 polymer ?
#
loop_
_entity_poly.entity_id
_entity_poly.type
_entity_poly.pdbx_seq_one_letter_code
_entity_poly.pdbx_strand_id
1 'polypeptide(L)'
;MLDNFETLLEPGQREGRYRDGYAGYGSLLQAIGEARHQSCLVVTSREAPPELAVLGGGAVRTLELGGLGVPEGQVLLAGDVIEVRLEAE
;
A
#
# COMPACT_ATOMS: atom_id res chain seq x y z
N MET A 1 -7.59 1.79 -7.90
CA MET A 1 -6.26 1.53 -7.31
C MET A 1 -5.89 2.75 -6.50
N LEU A 2 -5.37 2.55 -5.29
CA LEU A 2 -4.84 3.62 -4.44
C LEU A 2 -3.34 3.35 -4.24
N ASP A 3 -2.51 4.32 -4.61
CA ASP A 3 -1.07 4.22 -4.49
C ASP A 3 -0.55 5.09 -3.34
N ASN A 4 0.58 4.68 -2.76
CA ASN A 4 1.19 5.32 -1.59
C ASN A 4 0.21 5.56 -0.44
N PHE A 5 -0.59 4.55 -0.09
CA PHE A 5 -1.64 4.69 0.92
C PHE A 5 -1.10 5.07 2.31
N GLU A 6 0.17 4.75 2.62
CA GLU A 6 0.83 5.17 3.86
C GLU A 6 0.86 6.69 4.04
N THR A 7 0.70 7.48 2.97
CA THR A 7 0.64 8.96 3.05
C THR A 7 -0.58 9.46 3.83
N LEU A 8 -1.61 8.62 3.96
CA LEU A 8 -2.81 8.92 4.74
C LEU A 8 -2.62 8.61 6.23
N LEU A 9 -1.56 7.89 6.58
CA LEU A 9 -1.23 7.48 7.94
C LEU A 9 -0.25 8.46 8.59
N GLU A 10 -0.33 8.55 9.91
CA GLU A 10 0.61 9.27 10.76
C GLU A 10 1.98 8.56 10.70
N PRO A 11 3.05 9.23 10.26
CA PRO A 11 4.35 8.60 10.09
C PRO A 11 4.90 8.03 11.40
N GLY A 12 5.45 6.81 11.33
CA GLY A 12 6.18 6.20 12.45
C GLY A 12 5.30 5.65 13.58
N GLN A 13 3.97 5.64 13.41
CA GLN A 13 3.06 4.98 14.34
C GLN A 13 2.94 3.49 14.02
N ARG A 14 3.30 2.64 14.99
CA ARG A 14 3.28 1.18 14.84
C ARG A 14 1.89 0.59 14.57
N GLU A 15 0.84 1.29 14.98
CA GLU A 15 -0.54 0.81 14.92
C GLU A 15 -1.34 1.43 13.74
N GLY A 16 -0.67 2.18 12.84
CA GLY A 16 -1.29 2.72 11.64
C GLY A 16 -2.47 3.65 11.94
N ARG A 17 -2.19 4.83 12.51
CA ARG A 17 -3.23 5.83 12.76
C ARG A 17 -3.41 6.72 11.54
N TYR A 18 -4.65 7.01 11.14
CA TYR A 18 -4.92 7.99 10.08
C TYR A 18 -4.60 9.41 10.53
N ARG A 19 -4.07 10.22 9.60
CA ARG A 19 -3.97 11.66 9.77
C ARG A 19 -5.36 12.29 9.92
N ASP A 20 -5.42 13.44 10.58
CA ASP A 20 -6.66 14.19 10.74
C ASP A 20 -7.34 14.45 9.39
N GLY A 21 -8.63 14.15 9.30
CA GLY A 21 -9.43 14.28 8.08
C GLY A 21 -9.40 13.06 7.15
N TYR A 22 -8.52 12.07 7.39
CA TYR A 22 -8.39 10.90 6.50
C TYR A 22 -9.05 9.62 7.01
N ALA A 23 -9.65 9.64 8.22
CA ALA A 23 -10.30 8.47 8.80
C ALA A 23 -11.41 7.85 7.91
N GLY A 24 -12.01 8.62 7.00
CA GLY A 24 -12.99 8.10 6.03
C GLY A 24 -12.42 7.06 5.08
N TYR A 25 -11.11 7.05 4.82
CA TYR A 25 -10.48 6.00 4.02
C TYR A 25 -10.48 4.64 4.73
N GLY A 26 -10.40 4.62 6.06
CA GLY A 26 -10.59 3.38 6.83
C GLY A 26 -11.99 2.81 6.64
N SER A 27 -13.01 3.66 6.71
CA SER A 27 -14.40 3.26 6.43
C SER A 27 -14.59 2.74 5.00
N LEU A 28 -13.89 3.32 4.01
CA LEU A 28 -13.90 2.83 2.63
C LEU A 28 -13.29 1.42 2.52
N LEU A 29 -12.13 1.19 3.13
CA LEU A 29 -11.48 -0.13 3.14
C LEU A 29 -12.38 -1.18 3.79
N GLN A 30 -13.02 -0.83 4.90
CA GLN A 30 -13.97 -1.71 5.57
C GLN A 30 -15.19 -2.03 4.70
N ALA A 31 -15.83 -1.00 4.12
CA ALA A 31 -17.01 -1.19 3.29
C ALA A 31 -16.73 -2.07 2.06
N ILE A 32 -15.57 -1.88 1.41
CA ILE A 32 -15.15 -2.69 0.26
C ILE A 32 -14.75 -4.10 0.70
N GLY A 33 -13.99 -4.24 1.79
CA GLY A 33 -13.52 -5.55 2.27
C GLY A 33 -14.63 -6.47 2.75
N GLU A 34 -15.72 -5.92 3.28
CA GLU A 34 -16.88 -6.67 3.76
C GLU A 34 -17.92 -6.95 2.65
N ALA A 35 -18.00 -6.07 1.65
CA ALA A 35 -18.99 -6.18 0.59
C ALA A 35 -18.62 -7.26 -0.44
N ARG A 36 -19.60 -8.06 -0.84
CA ARG A 36 -19.45 -8.97 -1.99
C ARG A 36 -19.70 -8.21 -3.28
N HIS A 37 -18.64 -7.87 -4.01
CA HIS A 37 -18.70 -7.12 -5.27
C HIS A 37 -17.90 -7.82 -6.38
N GLN A 38 -18.22 -7.50 -7.64
CA GLN A 38 -17.49 -8.02 -8.82
C GLN A 38 -16.30 -7.16 -9.26
N SER A 39 -16.03 -6.06 -8.55
CA SER A 39 -14.82 -5.24 -8.71
C SER A 39 -13.71 -5.70 -7.75
N CYS A 40 -12.57 -5.02 -7.76
CA CYS A 40 -11.55 -5.13 -6.72
C CYS A 40 -10.92 -3.76 -6.43
N LEU A 41 -10.46 -3.58 -5.19
CA LEU A 41 -9.62 -2.45 -4.81
C LEU A 41 -8.19 -2.96 -4.61
N VAL A 42 -7.25 -2.39 -5.35
CA VAL A 42 -5.81 -2.62 -5.14
C VAL A 42 -5.26 -1.42 -4.40
N VAL A 43 -4.55 -1.69 -3.30
CA VAL A 43 -3.89 -0.70 -2.47
C VAL A 43 -2.40 -1.05 -2.43
N THR A 44 -1.54 -0.10 -2.76
CA THR A 44 -0.09 -0.19 -2.57
C THR A 44 0.30 0.72 -1.42
N SER A 45 1.06 0.17 -0.48
CA SER A 45 1.45 0.86 0.74
C SER A 45 2.77 0.34 1.29
N ARG A 46 3.54 1.20 1.96
CA ARG A 46 4.70 0.79 2.78
C ARG A 46 4.31 0.38 4.20
N GLU A 47 3.15 0.80 4.66
CA GLU A 47 2.61 0.51 6.00
C GLU A 47 1.25 -0.17 5.86
N ALA A 48 0.99 -1.21 6.66
CA ALA A 48 -0.30 -1.90 6.62
C ALA A 48 -1.40 -1.02 7.25
N PRO A 49 -2.52 -0.76 6.55
CA PRO A 49 -3.68 -0.10 7.16
C PRO A 49 -4.23 -0.92 8.32
N PRO A 50 -4.74 -0.26 9.38
CA PRO A 50 -5.24 -0.96 10.57
C PRO A 50 -6.39 -1.93 10.26
N GLU A 51 -7.19 -1.65 9.22
CA GLU A 51 -8.30 -2.49 8.80
C GLU A 51 -7.86 -3.90 8.35
N LEU A 52 -6.62 -4.06 7.85
CA LEU A 52 -6.13 -5.37 7.42
C LEU A 52 -6.00 -6.38 8.57
N ALA A 53 -5.82 -5.90 9.81
CA ALA A 53 -5.78 -6.77 10.98
C ALA A 53 -7.12 -7.50 11.22
N VAL A 54 -8.22 -6.87 10.83
CA VAL A 54 -9.59 -7.39 11.02
C VAL A 54 -10.10 -8.07 9.76
N LEU A 55 -9.87 -7.46 8.59
CA LEU A 55 -10.39 -7.93 7.30
C LEU A 55 -9.53 -9.03 6.68
N GLY A 56 -8.32 -9.28 7.19
CA GLY A 56 -7.37 -10.22 6.62
C GLY A 56 -7.94 -11.63 6.45
N GLY A 57 -7.87 -12.16 5.23
CA GLY A 57 -8.37 -13.49 4.87
C GLY A 57 -9.63 -13.44 4.01
N GLY A 58 -9.96 -14.58 3.38
CA GLY A 58 -11.11 -14.66 2.48
C GLY A 58 -10.96 -13.81 1.22
N ALA A 59 -11.80 -12.78 1.09
CA ALA A 59 -11.86 -11.88 -0.08
C ALA A 59 -10.77 -10.80 -0.07
N VAL A 60 -10.24 -10.45 1.10
CA VAL A 60 -9.12 -9.51 1.24
C VAL A 60 -7.81 -10.29 1.32
N ARG A 61 -6.85 -9.90 0.48
CA ARG A 61 -5.56 -10.58 0.33
C ARG A 61 -4.43 -9.55 0.38
N THR A 62 -3.38 -9.91 1.11
CA THR A 62 -2.15 -9.12 1.20
C THR A 62 -1.04 -9.85 0.46
N LEU A 63 -0.23 -9.08 -0.27
CA LEU A 63 1.01 -9.54 -0.88
C LEU A 63 2.14 -8.71 -0.28
N GLU A 64 2.95 -9.32 0.57
CA GLU A 64 4.15 -8.68 1.12
C GLU A 64 5.24 -8.64 0.06
N LEU A 65 5.66 -7.43 -0.33
CA LEU A 65 6.73 -7.22 -1.28
C LEU A 65 8.03 -6.96 -0.52
N GLY A 66 8.96 -7.92 -0.62
CA GLY A 66 10.33 -7.73 -0.14
C GLY A 66 11.14 -6.81 -1.04
N GLY A 67 12.26 -6.31 -0.51
CA GLY A 67 13.27 -5.65 -1.32
C GLY A 67 13.96 -6.63 -2.28
N LEU A 68 14.51 -6.10 -3.36
CA LEU A 68 15.34 -6.88 -4.27
C LEU A 68 16.69 -7.19 -3.61
N GLY A 69 17.22 -8.39 -3.87
CA GLY A 69 18.61 -8.69 -3.59
C GLY A 69 19.55 -7.91 -4.52
N VAL A 70 20.83 -7.87 -4.16
CA VAL A 70 21.84 -7.15 -4.96
C VAL A 70 21.93 -7.69 -6.40
N PRO A 71 21.97 -9.02 -6.65
CA PRO A 71 22.00 -9.53 -8.03
C PRO A 71 20.75 -9.15 -8.83
N GLU A 72 19.57 -9.23 -8.23
CA GLU A 72 18.31 -8.87 -8.89
C GLU A 72 18.24 -7.37 -9.20
N GLY A 73 18.72 -6.53 -8.27
CA GLY A 73 18.86 -5.10 -8.48
C GLY A 73 19.83 -4.75 -9.61
N GLN A 74 20.97 -5.45 -9.71
CA GLN A 74 21.92 -5.27 -10.81
C GLN A 74 21.29 -5.61 -12.17
N VAL A 75 20.51 -6.69 -12.25
CA VAL A 75 19.78 -7.06 -13.47
C VAL A 75 18.73 -6.00 -13.83
N LEU A 76 17.97 -5.51 -12.84
CA LEU A 76 16.97 -4.47 -13.07
C LEU A 76 17.59 -3.18 -13.63
N LEU A 77 18.73 -2.76 -13.07
CA LEU A 77 19.43 -1.55 -13.47
C LEU A 77 20.21 -1.69 -14.80
N ALA A 78 20.55 -2.92 -15.20
CA ALA A 78 21.23 -3.21 -16.45
C ALA A 78 20.29 -3.31 -17.67
N GLY A 79 18.97 -3.38 -17.44
CA GLY A 79 17.95 -3.22 -18.49
C GLY A 79 17.85 -1.77 -18.98
N ASP A 80 17.03 -1.52 -20.01
CA ASP A 80 16.76 -0.16 -20.50
C ASP A 80 16.37 0.75 -19.32
N VAL A 81 17.14 1.82 -19.14
CA VAL A 81 17.09 2.70 -17.98
C VAL A 81 15.68 3.22 -17.76
N ILE A 82 15.09 2.90 -16.60
CA ILE A 82 13.95 3.66 -16.09
C ILE A 82 14.53 5.05 -15.73
N GLU A 83 14.30 6.05 -16.58
CA GLU A 83 14.64 7.44 -16.25
C GLU A 83 13.83 7.88 -15.04
N VAL A 84 14.42 7.75 -13.85
CA VAL A 84 13.89 8.36 -12.63
C VAL A 84 14.33 9.81 -12.62
N ARG A 85 13.48 10.72 -13.11
CA ARG A 85 13.69 12.16 -12.91
C ARG A 85 13.43 12.51 -11.45
N LEU A 86 14.51 12.74 -10.71
CA LEU A 86 14.47 13.37 -9.40
C LEU A 86 14.41 14.88 -9.62
N GLU A 87 13.20 15.46 -9.60
CA GLU A 87 13.05 16.90 -9.40
C GLU A 87 13.40 17.17 -7.93
N ALA A 88 14.57 17.75 -7.69
CA ALA A 88 14.96 18.28 -6.39
C ALA A 88 14.45 19.73 -6.29
N GLU A 89 13.57 19.98 -5.33
CA GLU A 89 13.19 21.33 -4.87
C GLU A 89 14.06 21.74 -3.67
#